data_AF-A0A0K2RBD6-F1
#
_entry.id   AF-A0A0K2RBD6-F1
#
_cell.length_a   1.000
_cell.length_b   1.000
_cell.length_c   1.000
_cell.angle_alpha   90.00
_cell.angle_beta   90.00
_cell.angle_gamma   90.00
#
_symmetry.space_group_name_H-M   'P 1'
#
loop_
_entity.id
_entity.type
_entity.pdbx_description
1 polymer ?
#
loop_
_entity_poly.entity_id
_entity_poly.type
_entity_poly.pdbx_seq_one_letter_code
_entity_poly.pdbx_strand_id
1 'polypeptide(L)'
;MIVGFAVFALIGCRLVWVQVIDGPTLSAAAQQLRTVSQDIPFTRVEILDERGRVLARTVLTYDIVTDPSQSSAFDAFDIPLPDRSVRHVARDQGITELAQILGLDDSVVKKALAEPENSPTWPDPSHPMWSSGWRI
;
A
#
# COMPACT_ATOMS: atom_id res chain seq x y z
N MET A 1 -34.50 14.19 38.06
CA MET A 1 -34.18 12.77 37.77
C MET A 1 -34.95 12.22 36.57
N ILE A 2 -36.25 12.48 36.43
CA ILE A 2 -37.10 11.92 35.34
C ILE A 2 -36.68 12.37 33.93
N VAL A 3 -36.34 13.64 33.74
CA VAL A 3 -35.96 14.19 32.40
C VAL A 3 -34.67 13.54 31.87
N GLY A 4 -33.67 13.35 32.72
CA GLY A 4 -32.43 12.68 32.31
C GLY A 4 -32.67 11.24 31.88
N PHE A 5 -33.52 10.51 32.60
CA PHE A 5 -33.86 9.12 32.26
C PHE A 5 -34.60 9.04 30.91
N ALA A 6 -35.50 9.97 30.63
CA ALA A 6 -36.21 10.05 29.36
C ALA A 6 -35.26 10.30 28.17
N VAL A 7 -34.26 11.16 28.35
CA VAL A 7 -33.24 11.44 27.32
C VAL A 7 -32.38 10.21 27.05
N PHE A 8 -31.91 9.52 28.11
CA PHE A 8 -31.16 8.27 27.95
C PHE A 8 -31.98 7.17 27.27
N ALA A 9 -33.26 7.03 27.62
CA ALA A 9 -34.15 6.07 26.98
C ALA A 9 -34.36 6.37 25.48
N LEU A 10 -34.50 7.65 25.11
CA LEU A 10 -34.63 8.07 23.71
C LEU A 10 -33.38 7.70 22.89
N ILE A 11 -32.19 8.01 23.42
CA ILE A 11 -30.91 7.70 22.77
C ILE A 11 -30.69 6.19 22.68
N GLY A 12 -31.00 5.45 23.74
CA GLY A 12 -30.91 3.99 23.77
C GLY A 12 -31.84 3.33 22.76
N CYS A 13 -33.08 3.80 22.64
CA CYS A 13 -34.04 3.29 21.66
C CYS A 13 -33.56 3.55 20.22
N ARG A 14 -33.03 4.75 19.94
CA ARG A 14 -32.42 5.07 18.64
C ARG A 14 -31.21 4.18 18.33
N LEU A 15 -30.40 3.88 19.35
CA LEU A 15 -29.24 3.00 19.21
C LEU A 15 -29.65 1.56 18.88
N VAL A 16 -30.66 1.02 19.58
CA VAL A 16 -31.22 -0.31 19.28
C VAL A 16 -31.77 -0.35 17.85
N TRP A 17 -32.43 0.71 17.39
CA TRP A 17 -32.91 0.80 16.01
C TRP A 17 -31.76 0.69 14.99
N VAL A 18 -30.70 1.49 15.16
CA VAL A 18 -29.54 1.45 14.24
C VAL A 18 -28.84 0.10 14.27
N GLN A 19 -28.72 -0.53 15.44
CA GLN A 19 -27.96 -1.77 15.59
C GLN A 19 -28.75 -3.03 15.20
N VAL A 20 -30.05 -3.08 15.49
CA VAL A 20 -30.88 -4.28 15.24
C VAL A 20 -31.52 -4.25 13.86
N ILE A 21 -32.02 -3.08 13.42
CA ILE A 21 -32.74 -2.95 12.15
C ILE A 21 -31.77 -2.57 11.02
N ASP A 22 -30.95 -1.53 11.24
CA ASP A 22 -30.01 -1.05 10.21
C ASP A 22 -28.63 -1.76 10.28
N GLY A 23 -28.33 -2.49 11.36
CA GLY A 23 -27.03 -3.15 11.55
C GLY A 23 -26.69 -4.19 10.48
N PRO A 24 -27.65 -5.05 10.05
CA PRO A 24 -27.41 -6.01 8.98
C PRO A 24 -27.13 -5.33 7.63
N THR A 25 -27.78 -4.21 7.31
CA THR A 25 -27.61 -3.51 6.03
C THR A 25 -26.31 -2.70 6.00
N LEU A 26 -25.96 -2.04 7.12
CA LEU A 26 -24.69 -1.32 7.28
C LEU A 26 -23.48 -2.26 7.27
N SER A 27 -23.59 -3.45 7.87
CA SER A 27 -22.51 -4.45 7.85
C SER A 27 -22.31 -5.06 6.45
N ALA A 28 -23.39 -5.33 5.73
CA ALA A 28 -23.34 -5.78 4.34
C ALA A 28 -22.73 -4.71 3.41
N ALA A 29 -23.09 -3.43 3.58
CA ALA A 29 -22.51 -2.31 2.84
C ALA A 29 -21.01 -2.14 3.14
N ALA A 30 -20.61 -2.27 4.41
CA ALA A 30 -19.20 -2.23 4.81
C ALA A 30 -18.40 -3.43 4.27
N GLN A 31 -19.01 -4.61 4.16
CA GLN A 31 -18.38 -5.77 3.54
C GLN A 31 -18.20 -5.58 2.03
N GLN A 32 -19.19 -5.03 1.32
CA GLN A 32 -19.06 -4.73 -0.10
C GLN A 32 -17.95 -3.70 -0.39
N LEU A 33 -17.77 -2.70 0.47
CA LEU A 33 -16.67 -1.74 0.34
C LEU A 33 -15.27 -2.34 0.55
N ARG A 34 -15.18 -3.50 1.23
CA ARG A 34 -13.91 -4.21 1.46
C ARG A 34 -13.62 -5.29 0.42
N THR A 35 -14.65 -5.81 -0.24
CA THR A 35 -14.50 -6.83 -1.28
C THR A 35 -14.23 -6.16 -2.61
N VAL A 36 -12.95 -5.86 -2.87
CA VAL A 36 -12.51 -5.41 -4.19
C VAL A 36 -12.11 -6.65 -4.98
N SER A 37 -12.82 -6.92 -6.09
CA SER A 37 -12.41 -7.93 -7.05
C SER A 37 -11.26 -7.35 -7.87
N GLN A 38 -10.09 -7.96 -7.76
CA GLN A 38 -8.94 -7.62 -8.60
C GLN A 38 -8.69 -8.78 -9.57
N ASP A 39 -8.82 -8.51 -10.86
CA ASP A 39 -8.46 -9.49 -11.88
C ASP A 39 -6.95 -9.70 -11.87
N ILE A 40 -6.53 -10.96 -11.70
CA ILE A 40 -5.13 -11.32 -11.75
C ILE A 40 -4.73 -11.39 -13.24
N PRO A 41 -3.82 -10.53 -13.72
CA PRO A 41 -3.40 -10.58 -15.11
C PRO A 41 -2.72 -11.91 -15.40
N PHE A 42 -3.08 -12.53 -16.52
CA PHE A 42 -2.43 -13.74 -16.98
C PHE A 42 -0.99 -13.44 -17.42
N THR A 43 -0.03 -14.29 -17.01
CA THR A 43 1.36 -14.17 -17.44
C THR A 43 1.48 -14.58 -18.91
N ARG A 44 2.01 -13.72 -19.77
CA ARG A 44 2.20 -14.05 -21.19
C ARG A 44 3.09 -15.28 -21.35
N VAL A 45 2.67 -16.20 -22.22
CA VAL A 45 3.39 -17.44 -22.55
C VAL A 45 4.78 -17.11 -23.11
N GLU A 46 5.76 -17.94 -22.74
CA GLU A 46 7.13 -17.88 -23.25
C GLU A 46 7.18 -18.19 -24.75
N ILE A 47 8.01 -17.47 -25.51
CA ILE A 47 8.26 -17.77 -26.93
C ILE A 47 9.47 -18.70 -27.01
N LEU A 48 9.29 -19.88 -27.59
CA LEU A 48 10.33 -20.88 -27.79
C LEU A 48 10.77 -20.93 -29.27
N ASP A 49 12.06 -21.15 -29.50
CA ASP A 49 12.63 -21.51 -30.80
C ASP A 49 12.29 -22.98 -31.17
N GLU A 50 12.51 -23.38 -32.42
CA GLU A 50 12.26 -24.74 -32.93
C GLU A 50 13.01 -25.84 -32.16
N ARG A 51 14.09 -25.45 -31.46
CA ARG A 51 14.91 -26.33 -30.61
C ARG A 51 14.54 -26.26 -29.12
N GLY A 52 13.43 -25.60 -28.77
CA GLY A 52 12.94 -25.45 -27.39
C GLY A 52 13.72 -24.43 -26.54
N ARG A 53 14.51 -23.54 -27.16
CA ARG A 53 15.24 -22.48 -26.45
C ARG A 53 14.33 -21.27 -26.25
N VAL A 54 14.28 -20.73 -25.03
CA VAL A 54 13.46 -19.55 -24.69
C VAL A 54 14.07 -18.30 -25.33
N LEU A 55 13.27 -17.59 -26.13
CA LEU A 55 13.64 -16.33 -26.77
C LEU A 55 13.10 -15.12 -26.01
N ALA A 56 11.91 -15.24 -25.42
CA ALA A 56 11.30 -14.20 -24.61
C ALA A 56 10.43 -14.82 -23.51
N ARG A 57 10.56 -14.28 -22.30
CA ARG A 57 9.73 -14.63 -21.13
C ARG A 57 9.35 -13.38 -20.36
N THR A 58 8.18 -13.41 -19.74
CA THR A 58 7.74 -12.35 -18.82
C THR A 58 8.26 -12.68 -17.43
N VAL A 59 8.80 -11.68 -16.73
CA VAL A 59 9.25 -11.82 -15.34
C VAL A 59 8.46 -10.89 -14.44
N LEU A 60 8.15 -11.37 -13.24
CA LEU A 60 7.54 -10.55 -12.21
C LEU A 60 8.57 -9.51 -11.76
N THR A 61 8.17 -8.24 -11.81
CA THR A 61 8.97 -7.12 -11.34
C THR A 61 8.25 -6.52 -10.13
N TYR A 62 9.02 -6.14 -9.11
CA TYR A 62 8.51 -5.49 -7.92
C TYR A 62 9.05 -4.08 -7.87
N ASP A 63 8.15 -3.11 -7.88
CA ASP A 63 8.48 -1.71 -7.68
C ASP A 63 8.31 -1.34 -6.21
N ILE A 64 9.31 -0.69 -5.63
CA ILE A 64 9.27 -0.21 -4.24
C ILE A 64 9.03 1.29 -4.30
N VAL A 65 7.85 1.71 -3.83
CA VAL A 65 7.45 3.11 -3.76
C VAL A 65 7.43 3.55 -2.29
N THR A 66 7.95 4.74 -2.00
CA THR A 66 7.96 5.33 -0.66
C THR A 66 7.31 6.70 -0.69
N ASP A 67 6.60 7.07 0.39
CA ASP A 67 6.12 8.43 0.62
C ASP A 67 7.23 9.29 1.27
N PRO A 68 7.76 10.31 0.58
CA PRO A 68 8.83 11.16 1.11
C PRO A 68 8.42 11.95 2.36
N SER A 69 7.13 12.26 2.52
CA SER A 69 6.62 13.02 3.67
C SER A 69 6.70 12.20 4.96
N GLN A 70 6.42 10.90 4.88
CA GLN A 70 6.53 9.98 6.01
C GLN A 70 7.97 9.57 6.25
N SER A 71 8.77 9.43 5.19
CA SER A 71 10.20 9.08 5.33
C SER A 71 11.01 10.16 6.05
N SER A 72 10.71 11.44 5.84
CA SER A 72 11.44 12.57 6.44
C SER A 72 10.97 12.94 7.84
N ALA A 73 9.84 12.42 8.30
CA ALA A 73 9.26 12.74 9.61
C ALA A 73 9.88 11.96 10.78
N PHE A 74 10.64 10.89 10.52
CA PHE A 74 11.19 10.00 11.55
C PHE A 74 12.71 9.82 11.40
N ASP A 75 13.45 10.08 12.48
CA ASP A 75 14.91 9.90 12.53
C ASP A 75 15.33 8.45 12.79
N ALA A 76 14.45 7.64 13.38
CA ALA A 76 14.69 6.24 13.67
C ALA A 76 13.39 5.43 13.66
N PHE A 77 13.51 4.13 13.41
CA PHE A 77 12.39 3.21 13.31
C PHE A 77 12.69 1.88 14.01
N ASP A 78 11.63 1.26 14.51
CA ASP A 78 11.67 0.02 15.26
C ASP A 78 11.29 -1.16 14.35
N ILE A 79 12.24 -2.06 14.13
CA ILE A 79 12.02 -3.28 13.35
C ILE A 79 11.75 -4.44 14.31
N PRO A 80 10.54 -5.03 14.32
CA PRO A 80 10.29 -6.23 15.10
C PRO A 80 10.99 -7.43 14.45
N LEU A 81 11.84 -8.11 15.21
CA LEU A 81 12.53 -9.32 14.75
C LEU A 81 11.69 -10.58 15.07
N PRO A 82 11.96 -11.70 14.36
CA PRO A 82 11.26 -12.98 14.59
C PRO A 82 11.35 -13.51 16.03
N ASP A 83 12.34 -13.06 16.79
CA ASP A 83 12.59 -13.40 18.19
C ASP A 83 11.78 -12.55 19.20
N ARG A 84 10.85 -11.71 18.71
CA ARG A 84 10.08 -10.71 19.47
C ARG A 84 10.93 -9.59 20.08
N SER A 85 12.20 -9.47 19.73
CA SER A 85 13.00 -8.29 20.04
C SER A 85 12.71 -7.16 19.05
N VAL A 86 12.99 -5.92 19.47
CA VAL A 86 12.86 -4.74 18.63
C VAL A 86 14.25 -4.19 18.35
N ARG A 87 14.60 -4.08 17.07
CA ARG A 87 15.84 -3.42 16.65
C ARG A 87 15.54 -1.98 16.29
N HIS A 88 16.09 -1.06 17.08
CA HIS A 88 16.05 0.36 16.79
C HIS A 88 17.10 0.69 15.72
N VAL A 89 16.67 1.20 14.56
CA VAL A 89 17.54 1.53 13.43
C VAL A 89 17.38 3.00 13.10
N ALA A 90 18.50 3.72 13.06
CA ALA A 90 18.51 5.11 12.58
C ALA A 90 18.20 5.14 11.08
N ARG A 91 17.52 6.18 10.62
CA ARG A 91 17.10 6.34 9.22
C ARG A 91 18.24 6.11 8.23
N ASP A 92 19.39 6.72 8.46
CA ASP A 92 20.56 6.60 7.58
C ASP A 92 21.08 5.17 7.49
N GLN A 93 21.11 4.45 8.62
CA GLN A 93 21.48 3.03 8.64
C GLN A 93 20.47 2.18 7.87
N GLY A 94 19.18 2.49 8.03
CA GLY A 94 18.11 1.84 7.28
C GLY A 94 18.23 2.02 5.77
N ILE A 95 18.60 3.22 5.33
CA ILE A 95 18.80 3.52 3.90
C ILE A 95 19.98 2.73 3.35
N THR A 96 21.07 2.61 4.09
CA THR A 96 22.23 1.82 3.68
C THR A 96 21.91 0.32 3.63
N GLU A 97 21.15 -0.21 4.60
CA GLU A 97 20.68 -1.60 4.57
C GLU A 97 19.75 -1.85 3.37
N LEU A 98 18.84 -0.92 3.07
CA LEU A 98 17.97 -0.98 1.89
C LEU A 98 18.78 -0.96 0.59
N ALA A 99 19.76 -0.07 0.48
CA ALA A 99 20.65 0.04 -0.67
C ALA A 99 21.41 -1.27 -0.92
N GLN A 100 21.90 -1.93 0.14
CA GLN A 100 22.56 -3.24 0.04
C GLN A 100 21.62 -4.33 -0.47
N ILE A 101 20.38 -4.38 0.01
CA ILE A 101 19.39 -5.38 -0.42
C ILE A 101 19.00 -5.15 -1.89
N LEU A 102 18.88 -3.89 -2.30
CA LEU A 102 18.53 -3.52 -3.67
C LEU A 102 19.72 -3.55 -4.65
N GLY A 103 20.95 -3.66 -4.14
CA GLY A 103 22.17 -3.55 -4.94
C GLY A 103 22.35 -2.16 -5.58
N LEU A 104 21.70 -1.14 -5.03
CA LEU A 104 21.75 0.25 -5.49
C LEU A 104 22.77 1.05 -4.68
N ASP A 105 23.27 2.14 -5.26
CA ASP A 105 24.12 3.07 -4.52
C ASP A 105 23.31 3.87 -3.49
N ASP A 106 23.89 4.09 -2.30
CA ASP A 106 23.26 4.79 -1.18
C ASP A 106 22.81 6.22 -1.56
N SER A 107 23.56 6.89 -2.44
CA SER A 107 23.22 8.24 -2.92
C SER A 107 21.95 8.25 -3.79
N VAL A 108 21.73 7.20 -4.58
CA VAL A 108 20.56 7.04 -5.44
C VAL A 108 19.32 6.81 -4.58
N VAL A 109 19.42 5.97 -3.56
CA VAL A 109 18.33 5.69 -2.62
C VAL A 109 17.99 6.92 -1.79
N LYS A 110 18.99 7.64 -1.27
CA LYS A 110 18.77 8.90 -0.52
C LYS A 110 18.04 9.94 -1.36
N LYS A 111 18.42 10.08 -2.64
CA LYS A 111 17.74 10.99 -3.55
C LYS A 111 16.30 10.55 -3.83
N ALA A 112 16.08 9.26 -4.11
CA ALA A 112 14.76 8.72 -4.38
C ALA A 112 13.79 8.89 -3.18
N LEU A 113 14.31 8.79 -1.96
CA LEU A 113 13.52 8.98 -0.73
C LEU A 113 13.25 10.46 -0.39
N ALA A 114 14.03 11.39 -0.93
CA ALA A 114 13.89 12.82 -0.67
C ALA A 114 13.02 13.55 -1.70
N GLU A 115 12.87 13.00 -2.91
CA GLU A 115 12.29 13.71 -4.04
C GLU A 115 10.80 13.37 -4.25
N PRO A 116 9.87 14.34 -4.13
CA PRO A 116 8.45 14.12 -4.38
C PRO A 116 8.12 13.91 -5.87
N GLU A 117 9.02 14.28 -6.79
CA GLU A 117 8.82 14.13 -8.25
C GLU A 117 8.76 12.66 -8.68
N ASN A 118 9.40 11.75 -7.96
CA ASN A 118 9.40 10.30 -8.26
C ASN A 118 8.19 9.56 -7.69
N SER A 119 7.26 10.27 -7.04
CA SER A 119 5.95 9.70 -6.71
C SER A 119 5.25 9.40 -8.03
N PRO A 120 4.77 8.15 -8.27
CA PRO A 120 3.94 7.90 -9.44
C PRO A 120 2.76 8.86 -9.39
N THR A 121 2.74 9.87 -10.28
CA THR A 121 1.55 10.69 -10.47
C THR A 121 0.50 9.73 -10.96
N TRP A 122 -0.43 9.35 -10.07
CA TRP A 122 -1.54 8.47 -10.41
C TRP A 122 -2.14 8.95 -11.73
N PRO A 123 -2.34 8.07 -12.73
CA PRO A 123 -2.82 8.50 -14.02
C PRO A 123 -4.13 9.25 -13.81
N ASP A 124 -4.18 10.49 -14.27
CA ASP A 124 -5.44 11.19 -14.44
C ASP A 124 -6.35 10.28 -15.29
N PRO A 125 -7.55 9.89 -14.81
CA PRO A 125 -8.44 8.98 -15.54
C PRO A 125 -8.83 9.50 -16.94
N SER A 126 -8.53 10.76 -17.28
CA SER A 126 -8.74 11.35 -18.60
C SER A 126 -7.56 11.17 -19.59
N HIS A 127 -6.39 10.66 -19.16
CA HIS A 127 -5.21 10.48 -20.00
C HIS A 127 -4.74 9.00 -20.08
N PRO A 128 -4.40 8.48 -21.27
CA PRO A 128 -3.99 7.08 -21.42
C PRO A 128 -2.60 6.82 -20.80
N MET A 129 -2.52 5.75 -19.99
CA MET A 129 -1.40 5.38 -19.10
C MET A 129 -0.04 5.15 -19.80
N TRP A 130 0.01 5.05 -21.12
CA TRP A 130 1.23 4.76 -21.87
C TRP A 130 2.03 6.02 -22.25
N SER A 131 1.55 7.22 -21.90
CA SER A 131 2.14 8.50 -22.33
C SER A 131 3.05 9.19 -21.30
N SER A 132 3.07 8.77 -20.03
CA SER A 132 3.96 9.33 -19.01
C SER A 132 5.34 8.66 -19.06
N GLY A 133 6.13 9.08 -20.04
CA GLY A 133 7.60 9.14 -20.05
C GLY A 133 8.41 8.30 -19.06
N TRP A 134 8.39 6.98 -19.19
CA TRP A 134 9.51 6.16 -18.73
C TRP A 134 10.63 6.28 -19.78
N ARG A 135 11.53 7.26 -19.60
CA ARG A 135 12.82 7.26 -20.29
C ARG A 135 13.71 6.24 -19.59
N ILE A 136 14.01 5.17 -20.31
CA ILE A 136 15.17 4.29 -20.11
C ILE A 136 16.44 5.05 -19.74
#